data_AF-A0A968MMG7-F1
#
_entry.id   AF-A0A968MMG7-F1
#
_cell.length_a   1.000
_cell.length_b   1.000
_cell.length_c   1.000
_cell.angle_alpha   90.00
_cell.angle_beta   90.00
_cell.angle_gamma   90.00
#
_symmetry.space_group_name_H-M   'P 1'
#
loop_
_entity.id
_entity.type
_entity.pdbx_description
1 polymer ?
#
loop_
_entity_poly.entity_id
_entity_poly.type
_entity_poly.pdbx_seq_one_letter_code
_entity_poly.pdbx_strand_id
1 'polypeptide(L)'
;MSWMGPTPSLVEMERWVLLVAELKACRYHRHQHDQAATALRRARMALFQGKELDVPTHGRAPSGPPLPTRIEEVESLRDARTRFERAHIQAVLRDQPSLREASAALGISYSSLWRRLK
;
A
#
# COMPACT_ATOMS: atom_id res chain seq x y z
N MET A 1 -53.46 -15.53 4.79
CA MET A 1 -52.54 -14.37 4.71
C MET A 1 -51.72 -14.52 3.44
N SER A 2 -52.08 -13.77 2.40
CA SER A 2 -51.35 -13.77 1.13
C SER A 2 -50.07 -12.94 1.29
N TRP A 3 -48.91 -13.57 1.14
CA TRP A 3 -47.60 -12.90 1.16
C TRP A 3 -47.24 -12.24 -0.17
N MET A 4 -48.12 -12.33 -1.18
CA MET A 4 -47.91 -11.65 -2.44
C MET A 4 -48.45 -10.22 -2.31
N GLY A 5 -47.53 -9.29 -2.05
CA GLY A 5 -47.78 -7.88 -2.33
C GLY A 5 -48.18 -7.65 -3.80
N PRO A 6 -48.61 -6.44 -4.16
CA PRO A 6 -48.97 -6.12 -5.54
C PRO A 6 -47.83 -6.53 -6.50
N THR A 7 -48.20 -7.14 -7.62
CA THR A 7 -47.23 -7.53 -8.66
C THR A 7 -46.45 -6.28 -9.08
N PRO A 8 -45.12 -6.27 -8.94
CA PRO A 8 -44.33 -5.09 -9.24
C PRO A 8 -44.47 -4.76 -10.72
N SER A 9 -44.50 -3.46 -11.02
CA SER A 9 -44.54 -2.98 -12.39
C SER A 9 -43.26 -3.39 -13.13
N LEU A 10 -43.32 -3.47 -14.46
CA LEU A 10 -42.16 -3.76 -15.32
C LEU A 10 -40.97 -2.83 -15.02
N VAL A 11 -41.24 -1.54 -14.74
CA VAL A 11 -40.24 -0.53 -14.39
C VAL A 11 -39.58 -0.82 -13.04
N GLU A 12 -40.32 -1.31 -12.06
CA GLU A 12 -39.77 -1.69 -10.76
C GLU A 12 -38.92 -2.96 -10.86
N MET A 13 -39.36 -3.93 -11.66
CA MET A 13 -38.58 -5.14 -11.93
C MET A 13 -37.24 -4.81 -12.61
N GLU A 14 -37.24 -3.92 -13.61
CA GLU A 14 -36.02 -3.49 -14.30
C GLU A 14 -35.03 -2.81 -13.34
N ARG A 15 -35.53 -1.92 -12.47
CA ARG A 15 -34.72 -1.29 -11.41
C ARG A 15 -34.13 -2.31 -10.44
N TRP A 16 -34.91 -3.33 -10.04
CA TRP A 16 -34.42 -4.37 -9.15
C TRP A 16 -33.33 -5.23 -9.81
N VAL A 17 -33.45 -5.54 -11.09
CA VAL A 17 -32.42 -6.28 -11.83
C VAL A 17 -31.10 -5.51 -11.86
N LEU A 18 -31.15 -4.20 -12.15
CA LEU A 18 -29.97 -3.33 -12.13
C LEU A 18 -29.33 -3.28 -10.74
N LEU A 19 -30.14 -3.06 -9.70
CA LEU A 19 -29.66 -3.02 -8.32
C LEU A 19 -29.00 -4.34 -7.88
N VAL A 20 -29.56 -5.48 -8.29
CA VAL A 20 -28.99 -6.81 -7.99
C VAL A 20 -27.66 -7.00 -8.72
N ALA A 21 -27.51 -6.51 -9.95
CA ALA A 21 -26.25 -6.56 -10.68
C ALA A 21 -25.16 -5.72 -9.98
N GLU A 22 -25.49 -4.50 -9.58
CA GLU A 22 -24.58 -3.63 -8.81
C GLU A 22 -24.18 -4.25 -7.47
N LEU A 23 -25.15 -4.80 -6.73
CA LEU A 23 -24.88 -5.47 -5.45
C LEU A 23 -23.98 -6.70 -5.63
N LYS A 24 -24.16 -7.47 -6.71
CA LYS A 24 -23.28 -8.60 -7.03
C LYS A 24 -21.85 -8.13 -7.33
N ALA A 25 -21.68 -7.07 -8.11
CA ALA A 25 -20.37 -6.49 -8.39
C ALA A 25 -19.68 -6.00 -7.10
N CYS A 26 -20.40 -5.26 -6.25
CA CYS A 26 -19.88 -4.79 -4.96
C CYS A 26 -19.48 -5.94 -4.03
N ARG A 27 -20.28 -7.01 -3.96
CA ARG A 27 -19.96 -8.20 -3.15
C ARG A 27 -18.74 -8.93 -3.69
N TYR A 28 -18.62 -9.05 -5.01
CA TYR A 28 -17.46 -9.67 -5.65
C TYR A 28 -16.16 -8.90 -5.33
N HIS A 29 -16.16 -7.58 -5.49
CA HIS A 29 -15.01 -6.75 -5.14
C HIS A 29 -14.67 -6.82 -3.65
N ARG A 30 -15.67 -6.78 -2.77
CA ARG A 30 -15.45 -6.96 -1.32
C ARG A 30 -14.80 -8.31 -1.02
N HIS A 31 -15.27 -9.38 -1.65
CA HIS A 31 -14.69 -10.71 -1.48
C HIS A 31 -13.23 -10.77 -1.92
N GLN A 32 -12.88 -10.14 -3.05
CA GLN A 32 -11.49 -10.04 -3.49
C GLN A 32 -10.61 -9.25 -2.50
N HIS A 33 -11.12 -8.14 -1.97
CA HIS A 33 -10.42 -7.37 -0.94
C HIS A 33 -10.20 -8.17 0.35
N ASP A 34 -11.20 -8.93 0.79
CA ASP A 34 -11.10 -9.77 2.00
C ASP A 34 -10.09 -10.90 1.82
N GLN A 35 -10.03 -11.51 0.62
CA GLN A 35 -9.01 -12.51 0.28
C GLN A 35 -7.61 -11.90 0.31
N ALA A 36 -7.41 -10.74 -0.32
CA ALA A 36 -6.13 -10.04 -0.31
C ALA A 36 -5.70 -9.64 1.11
N ALA A 37 -6.61 -9.09 1.91
CA ALA A 37 -6.36 -8.72 3.30
C ALA A 37 -6.00 -9.94 4.17
N THR A 38 -6.62 -11.10 3.91
CA THR A 38 -6.31 -12.35 4.59
C THR A 38 -4.94 -12.89 4.18
N ALA A 39 -4.62 -12.84 2.89
CA ALA A 39 -3.31 -13.23 2.37
C ALA A 39 -2.19 -12.37 2.97
N LEU A 40 -2.38 -11.04 3.03
CA LEU A 40 -1.43 -10.12 3.65
C LEU A 40 -1.23 -10.38 5.14
N ARG A 41 -2.31 -10.67 5.89
CA ARG A 41 -2.21 -11.04 7.32
C ARG A 41 -1.42 -12.34 7.52
N ARG A 42 -1.67 -13.36 6.68
CA ARG A 42 -0.91 -14.62 6.70
C ARG A 42 0.56 -14.41 6.35
N ALA A 43 0.83 -13.63 5.30
CA ALA A 43 2.19 -13.32 4.87
C ALA A 43 2.97 -12.57 5.96
N ARG A 44 2.35 -11.55 6.55
CA ARG A 44 2.91 -10.84 7.70
C ARG A 44 3.27 -11.81 8.83
N MET A 45 2.37 -12.74 9.17
CA MET A 45 2.61 -13.65 10.28
C MET A 45 3.72 -14.66 10.00
N ALA A 46 3.84 -15.16 8.78
CA ALA A 46 4.93 -16.05 8.40
C ALA A 46 6.31 -15.35 8.44
N LEU A 47 6.37 -14.08 8.00
CA LEU A 47 7.59 -13.26 8.11
C LEU A 47 8.03 -13.09 9.57
N PHE A 48 7.09 -12.83 10.51
CA PHE A 48 7.42 -12.73 11.94
C PHE A 48 7.82 -14.07 12.57
N GLN A 49 7.41 -15.20 11.99
CA GLN A 49 7.73 -16.54 12.48
C GLN A 49 8.96 -17.14 11.80
N GLY A 50 9.66 -16.40 10.92
CA GLY A 50 10.84 -16.88 10.20
C GLY A 50 10.56 -17.98 9.18
N LYS A 51 9.30 -18.13 8.71
CA LYS A 51 8.93 -19.09 7.67
C LYS A 51 8.95 -18.41 6.31
N GLU A 52 9.75 -18.95 5.39
CA GLU A 52 9.70 -18.55 3.99
C GLU A 52 8.30 -18.88 3.43
N LEU A 53 7.64 -17.90 2.83
CA LEU A 53 6.38 -18.11 2.14
C LEU A 53 6.68 -18.51 0.69
N ASP A 54 6.20 -19.69 0.28
CA ASP A 54 6.10 -20.09 -1.13
C ASP A 54 5.04 -19.22 -1.85
N VAL A 55 5.35 -17.95 -2.08
CA VAL A 55 4.58 -17.11 -3.00
C VAL A 55 5.26 -17.18 -4.37
N PRO A 56 4.57 -17.62 -5.43
CA PRO A 56 5.13 -17.61 -6.78
C PRO A 56 5.49 -16.16 -7.13
N THR A 57 6.80 -15.93 -7.25
CA THR A 57 7.39 -14.61 -7.27
C THR A 57 7.32 -14.04 -8.70
N HIS A 58 6.15 -13.58 -9.13
CA HIS A 58 6.08 -12.73 -10.30
C HIS A 58 6.62 -11.34 -9.95
N GLY A 59 7.86 -11.09 -10.35
CA GLY A 59 8.50 -9.78 -10.22
C GLY A 59 8.98 -9.48 -8.80
N ARG A 60 10.01 -10.21 -8.36
CA ARG A 60 10.74 -9.85 -7.12
C ARG A 60 11.28 -8.43 -7.29
N ALA A 61 10.67 -7.45 -6.61
CA ALA A 61 11.33 -6.18 -6.36
C ALA A 61 12.71 -6.50 -5.76
N PRO A 62 13.79 -5.81 -6.17
CA PRO A 62 15.15 -6.14 -5.73
C PRO A 62 15.13 -6.28 -4.21
N SER A 63 15.38 -7.49 -3.73
CA SER A 63 15.37 -7.77 -2.30
C SER A 63 16.31 -6.77 -1.66
N GLY A 64 15.79 -5.97 -0.73
CA GLY A 64 16.61 -5.06 0.05
C GLY A 64 17.78 -5.81 0.67
N PRO A 65 18.83 -5.08 1.09
CA PRO A 65 19.96 -5.70 1.76
C PRO A 65 19.47 -6.62 2.90
N PRO A 66 20.14 -7.77 3.12
CA PRO A 66 19.72 -8.72 4.15
C PRO A 66 19.58 -8.01 5.49
N LEU A 67 18.52 -8.36 6.23
CA LEU A 67 18.28 -7.80 7.55
C LEU A 67 19.47 -8.17 8.48
N PRO A 68 19.97 -7.23 9.28
CA PRO A 68 21.04 -7.52 10.23
C PRO A 68 20.58 -8.59 11.22
N THR A 69 21.43 -9.58 11.43
CA THR A 69 21.19 -10.74 12.33
C THR A 69 21.83 -10.54 13.70
N ARG A 70 22.71 -9.54 13.83
CA ARG A 70 23.44 -9.21 15.07
C ARG A 70 23.27 -7.75 15.43
N ILE A 71 23.33 -7.43 16.73
CA ILE A 71 23.15 -6.05 17.22
C ILE A 71 24.28 -5.15 16.73
N GLU A 72 25.49 -5.68 16.56
CA GLU A 72 26.65 -4.96 16.04
C GLU A 72 26.51 -4.63 14.53
N GLU A 73 25.65 -5.35 13.80
CA GLU A 73 25.30 -5.08 12.41
C GLU A 73 24.19 -4.02 12.30
N VAL A 74 23.49 -3.73 13.40
CA VAL A 74 22.48 -2.68 13.45
C VAL A 74 23.21 -1.35 13.55
N GLU A 75 23.21 -0.62 12.44
CA GLU A 75 23.69 0.75 12.39
C GLU A 75 23.05 1.59 13.51
N SER A 76 23.82 2.49 14.11
CA SER A 76 23.29 3.41 15.11
C SER A 76 22.06 4.14 14.52
N LEU A 77 20.99 4.27 15.30
CA LEU A 77 19.75 4.90 14.82
C LEU A 77 20.00 6.31 14.24
N ARG A 78 21.01 7.00 14.76
CA ARG A 78 21.44 8.32 14.27
C ARG A 78 22.00 8.24 12.85
N ASP A 79 22.86 7.28 12.57
CA ASP A 79 23.52 7.15 11.28
C ASP A 79 22.55 6.57 10.24
N ALA A 80 21.74 5.58 10.63
CA ALA A 80 20.69 5.01 9.79
C ALA A 80 19.66 6.08 9.37
N ARG A 81 19.24 6.93 10.31
CA ARG A 81 18.38 8.08 10.02
C ARG A 81 19.05 9.04 9.03
N THR A 82 20.33 9.34 9.22
CA THR A 82 21.06 10.26 8.34
C THR A 82 21.17 9.70 6.92
N ARG A 83 21.45 8.40 6.76
CA ARG A 83 21.47 7.73 5.46
C ARG A 83 20.10 7.73 4.80
N PHE A 84 19.05 7.41 5.56
CA PHE A 84 17.68 7.42 5.06
C PHE A 84 17.28 8.83 4.58
N GLU A 85 17.50 9.86 5.40
CA GLU A 85 17.18 11.25 5.04
C GLU A 85 17.89 11.67 3.75
N ARG A 86 19.18 11.32 3.59
CA ARG A 86 19.94 11.63 2.37
C ARG A 86 19.42 10.87 1.15
N ALA A 87 19.17 9.57 1.28
CA ALA A 87 18.64 8.75 0.19
C ALA A 87 17.25 9.22 -0.24
N HIS A 88 16.41 9.61 0.71
CA HIS A 88 15.08 10.15 0.44
C HIS A 88 15.14 11.50 -0.29
N ILE A 89 16.00 12.42 0.16
CA ILE A 89 16.22 13.69 -0.54
C ILE A 89 16.72 13.45 -1.97
N GLN A 90 17.68 12.55 -2.16
CA GLN A 90 18.21 12.23 -3.50
C GLN A 90 17.16 11.60 -4.41
N ALA A 91 16.30 10.72 -3.89
CA ALA A 91 15.21 10.13 -4.66
C ALA A 91 14.24 11.21 -5.16
N VAL A 92 13.80 12.10 -4.26
CA VAL A 92 12.90 13.20 -4.64
C VAL A 92 13.54 14.15 -5.65
N LEU A 93 14.83 14.43 -5.54
CA LEU A 93 15.56 15.27 -6.50
C LEU A 93 15.75 14.62 -7.88
N ARG A 94 15.66 13.29 -7.99
CA ARG A 94 15.65 12.62 -9.30
C ARG A 94 14.31 12.81 -10.00
N ASP A 95 13.22 12.83 -9.24
CA ASP A 95 11.87 12.95 -9.77
C ASP A 95 11.45 14.42 -9.98
N GLN A 96 12.08 15.36 -9.27
CA GLN A 96 11.77 16.79 -9.30
C GLN A 96 13.02 17.62 -9.65
N PRO A 97 13.09 18.24 -10.85
CA PRO A 97 14.27 19.01 -11.27
C PRO A 97 14.43 20.34 -10.52
N SER A 98 13.36 20.84 -9.89
CA SER A 98 13.38 22.09 -9.12
C SER A 98 13.53 21.84 -7.62
N LEU A 99 14.49 22.51 -6.98
CA LEU A 99 14.67 22.48 -5.52
C LEU A 99 13.45 23.01 -4.76
N ARG A 100 12.68 23.91 -5.37
CA ARG A 100 11.45 24.45 -4.77
C ARG A 100 10.37 23.36 -4.73
N GLU A 101 10.20 22.62 -5.82
CA GLU A 101 9.24 21.51 -5.93
C GLU A 101 9.67 20.34 -5.04
N ALA A 102 10.96 20.01 -5.01
CA ALA A 102 11.51 19.01 -4.11
C ALA A 102 11.28 19.37 -2.63
N SER A 103 11.46 20.64 -2.24
CA SER A 103 11.20 21.06 -0.85
C SER A 103 9.72 20.93 -0.46
N ALA A 104 8.80 21.22 -1.39
CA ALA A 104 7.37 21.05 -1.19
C ALA A 104 7.00 19.56 -1.09
N ALA A 105 7.54 18.71 -1.96
CA ALA A 105 7.32 17.26 -1.95
C ALA A 105 7.86 16.60 -0.66
N LEU A 106 8.97 17.11 -0.13
CA LEU A 106 9.55 16.67 1.15
C LEU A 106 8.85 17.25 2.39
N GLY A 107 7.92 18.21 2.21
CA GLY A 107 7.24 18.88 3.33
C GLY A 107 8.19 19.71 4.23
N ILE A 108 9.30 20.20 3.69
CA ILE A 108 10.29 21.00 4.44
C ILE A 108 10.49 22.37 3.81
N SER A 109 10.99 23.33 4.59
CA SER A 109 11.35 24.63 4.03
C SER A 109 12.51 24.51 3.04
N TYR A 110 12.52 25.39 2.04
CA TYR A 110 13.61 25.49 1.07
C TYR A 110 14.98 25.66 1.75
N SER A 111 15.06 26.50 2.79
CA SER A 111 16.28 26.72 3.56
C SER A 111 16.72 25.50 4.40
N SER A 112 15.78 24.64 4.79
CA SER A 112 16.08 23.35 5.44
C SER A 112 16.66 22.36 4.44
N LEU A 113 16.05 22.24 3.26
CA LEU A 113 16.55 21.39 2.18
C LEU A 113 17.98 21.80 1.79
N TRP A 114 18.20 23.10 1.58
CA TRP A 114 19.52 23.64 1.21
C TRP A 114 20.60 23.32 2.24
N ARG A 115 20.29 23.42 3.54
CA ARG A 115 21.23 23.08 4.62
C ARG A 115 21.56 21.59 4.68
N ARG A 116 20.64 20.71 4.28
CA ARG A 116 20.83 19.26 4.29
C ARG A 116 21.59 18.74 3.05
N LEU A 117 21.70 19.57 2.01
CA LEU A 117 22.48 19.28 0.80
C LEU A 117 23.95 19.70 0.91
N LYS A 118 24.29 20.59 1.84
CA LYS A 118 25.66 21.03 2.11
C LYS A 118 26.34 20.08 3.09
#